data_AF-A0A9D8RQD2-F1
#
_entry.id   AF-A0A9D8RQD2-F1
#
_cell.length_a   1.000
_cell.length_b   1.000
_cell.length_c   1.000
_cell.angle_alpha   90.00
_cell.angle_beta   90.00
_cell.angle_gamma   90.00
#
_symmetry.space_group_name_H-M   'P 1'
#
loop_
_entity.id
_entity.type
_entity.pdbx_description
1 polymer ?
#
loop_
_entity_poly.entity_id
_entity_poly.type
_entity_poly.pdbx_seq_one_letter_code
_entity_poly.pdbx_strand_id
1 'polypeptide(L)'
;MKQGFTLIELLVVVLIIGVLSAIALPQYQKSVERARTAEALTNGRVLLDSTNRALDERPNEAPVTKNSLDVKISGGSWTGNSVYKTEDFTYTLQADGIQIVRDLDGDGYTLKLFNNSSASEGQRTCTPQGDEGRELCQTLISAGFTVVGS
;
A
#
# COMPACT_ATOMS: atom_id res chain seq x y z
N MET A 1 -37.77 8.22 -42.83
CA MET A 1 -36.57 7.50 -43.27
C MET A 1 -35.60 7.49 -42.10
N LYS A 2 -35.19 6.32 -41.60
CA LYS A 2 -34.21 6.23 -40.51
C LYS A 2 -32.84 6.59 -41.08
N GLN A 3 -32.23 7.68 -40.62
CA GLN A 3 -30.81 7.96 -40.87
C GLN A 3 -30.01 6.82 -40.26
N GLY A 4 -29.44 5.96 -41.11
CA GLY A 4 -28.54 4.90 -40.71
C GLY A 4 -27.17 5.50 -40.40
N PHE A 5 -26.59 5.11 -39.27
CA PHE A 5 -25.20 5.39 -38.93
C PHE A 5 -24.28 4.90 -40.04
N THR A 6 -23.29 5.70 -40.43
CA THR A 6 -22.33 5.28 -41.46
C THR A 6 -21.25 4.38 -40.85
N LEU A 7 -20.76 3.41 -41.63
CA LEU A 7 -19.65 2.53 -41.19
C LEU A 7 -18.37 3.34 -40.94
N ILE A 8 -18.17 4.44 -41.67
CA ILE A 8 -17.01 5.31 -41.49
C ILE A 8 -17.08 6.11 -40.19
N GLU A 9 -18.27 6.56 -39.77
CA GLU A 9 -18.45 7.20 -38.46
C GLU A 9 -18.09 6.25 -37.33
N LEU A 10 -18.53 5.00 -37.39
CA LEU A 10 -18.17 4.01 -36.38
C LEU A 10 -16.66 3.70 -36.37
N LEU A 11 -16.02 3.65 -37.53
CA LEU A 11 -14.58 3.38 -37.63
C LEU A 11 -13.73 4.48 -37.01
N VAL A 12 -14.06 5.74 -37.25
CA VAL A 12 -13.34 6.88 -36.65
C VAL A 12 -13.56 6.93 -35.13
N VAL A 13 -14.77 6.62 -34.65
CA VAL A 13 -15.05 6.57 -33.21
C VAL A 13 -14.23 5.49 -32.50
N VAL A 14 -14.15 4.29 -33.07
CA VAL A 14 -13.34 3.20 -32.51
C VAL A 14 -11.86 3.56 -32.50
N LEU A 15 -11.36 4.23 -33.54
CA LEU A 15 -9.97 4.70 -33.60
C LEU A 15 -9.66 5.71 -32.49
N ILE A 16 -10.55 6.69 -32.26
CA ILE A 16 -10.37 7.69 -31.20
C ILE A 16 -10.42 7.04 -29.81
N ILE A 17 -11.39 6.15 -29.55
CA ILE A 17 -11.50 5.42 -28.27
C ILE A 17 -10.25 4.55 -28.05
N GLY A 18 -9.73 3.92 -29.12
CA GLY A 18 -8.50 3.14 -29.06
C GLY A 18 -7.31 3.95 -28.52
N VAL A 19 -7.06 5.13 -29.07
CA VAL A 19 -5.96 6.01 -28.64
C VAL A 19 -6.15 6.50 -27.20
N LEU A 20 -7.37 6.95 -26.85
CA LEU A 20 -7.65 7.44 -25.50
C LEU A 20 -7.51 6.32 -24.45
N SER A 21 -7.96 5.10 -24.76
CA SER A 21 -7.91 3.98 -23.83
C SER A 21 -6.47 3.55 -23.49
N ALA A 22 -5.55 3.62 -24.46
CA ALA A 22 -4.14 3.31 -24.26
C ALA A 22 -3.45 4.21 -23.21
N ILE A 23 -3.86 5.47 -23.11
CA ILE A 23 -3.30 6.42 -22.13
C ILE A 23 -4.07 6.37 -20.81
N ALA A 24 -5.40 6.23 -20.87
CA ALA A 24 -6.26 6.31 -19.69
C ALA A 24 -6.15 5.08 -18.77
N LEU A 25 -6.01 3.88 -19.32
CA LEU A 25 -5.94 2.64 -18.53
C LEU A 25 -4.78 2.59 -17.52
N PRO A 26 -3.51 2.84 -17.91
CA PRO A 26 -2.40 2.79 -16.95
C PRO A 26 -2.53 3.88 -15.88
N GLN A 27 -3.08 5.06 -16.23
CA GLN A 27 -3.33 6.12 -15.25
C GLN A 27 -4.42 5.74 -14.25
N TYR A 28 -5.48 5.08 -14.70
CA TYR A 28 -6.55 4.62 -13.84
C TYR A 28 -6.07 3.56 -12.84
N GLN A 29 -5.29 2.58 -13.30
CA GLN A 29 -4.70 1.54 -12.43
C GLN A 29 -3.84 2.16 -11.31
N LYS A 30 -3.00 3.14 -11.65
CA LYS A 30 -2.19 3.87 -10.66
C LYS A 30 -3.04 4.65 -9.65
N SER A 31 -4.15 5.25 -10.09
CA SER A 31 -5.06 5.95 -9.18
C SER A 31 -5.72 5.00 -8.19
N VAL A 32 -6.12 3.81 -8.66
CA VAL A 32 -6.69 2.77 -7.80
C VAL A 32 -5.65 2.26 -6.80
N GLU A 33 -4.41 2.01 -7.24
CA GLU A 33 -3.35 1.54 -6.35
C GLU A 33 -3.02 2.58 -5.28
N ARG A 34 -2.95 3.88 -5.61
CA ARG A 34 -2.78 4.94 -4.60
C ARG A 34 -3.89 4.96 -3.55
N ALA A 35 -5.13 4.70 -3.97
CA ALA A 35 -6.26 4.61 -3.02
C ALA A 35 -6.11 3.40 -2.09
N ARG A 36 -5.71 2.25 -2.64
CA ARG A 36 -5.38 1.04 -1.87
C ARG A 36 -4.22 1.29 -0.88
N THR A 37 -3.16 1.97 -1.31
CA THR A 37 -2.05 2.34 -0.42
C THR A 37 -2.51 3.25 0.72
N ALA A 38 -3.38 4.22 0.45
CA ALA A 38 -3.90 5.13 1.48
C ALA A 38 -4.71 4.39 2.55
N GLU A 39 -5.53 3.43 2.14
CA GLU A 39 -6.23 2.53 3.05
C GLU A 39 -5.24 1.67 3.84
N ALA A 40 -4.22 1.12 3.18
CA ALA A 40 -3.21 0.30 3.82
C ALA A 40 -2.41 1.08 4.88
N LEU A 41 -2.07 2.33 4.59
CA LEU A 41 -1.43 3.23 5.56
C LEU A 41 -2.33 3.52 6.76
N THR A 42 -3.63 3.62 6.55
CA THR A 42 -4.59 3.82 7.65
C THR A 42 -4.59 2.60 8.57
N ASN A 43 -4.70 1.39 8.00
CA ASN A 43 -4.63 0.14 8.76
C ASN A 43 -3.28 -0.03 9.48
N GLY A 44 -2.17 0.28 8.78
CA GLY A 44 -0.83 0.22 9.35
C GLY A 44 -0.62 1.19 10.52
N ARG A 45 -1.21 2.39 10.45
CA ARG A 45 -1.18 3.36 11.57
C ARG A 45 -1.92 2.85 12.79
N VAL A 46 -3.09 2.23 12.61
CA VAL A 46 -3.85 1.64 13.72
C VAL A 46 -3.06 0.52 14.41
N LEU A 47 -2.38 -0.33 13.63
CA LEU A 47 -1.48 -1.34 14.19
C LEU A 47 -0.29 -0.71 14.92
N LEU A 48 0.30 0.35 14.37
CA LEU A 48 1.48 0.99 14.94
C LEU A 48 1.16 1.66 16.28
N ASP A 49 0.06 2.40 16.31
CA ASP A 49 -0.45 3.07 17.51
C ASP A 49 -0.78 2.06 18.61
N SER A 50 -1.36 0.90 18.25
CA SER A 50 -1.60 -0.19 19.19
C SER A 50 -0.31 -0.87 19.65
N THR A 51 0.68 -0.99 18.76
CA THR A 51 2.03 -1.48 19.09
C THR A 51 2.72 -0.56 20.07
N ASN A 52 2.69 0.76 19.84
CA ASN A 52 3.29 1.74 20.73
C ASN A 52 2.66 1.70 22.13
N ARG A 53 1.32 1.63 22.22
CA ARG A 53 0.63 1.44 23.50
C ARG A 53 1.09 0.18 24.23
N ALA A 54 1.21 -0.94 23.52
CA ALA A 54 1.65 -2.20 24.13
C ALA A 54 3.10 -2.12 24.61
N LEU A 55 3.98 -1.41 23.89
CA LEU A 55 5.37 -1.18 24.30
C LEU A 55 5.46 -0.25 25.51
N ASP A 56 4.60 0.76 25.60
CA ASP A 56 4.55 1.65 26.77
C ASP A 56 4.11 0.90 28.03
N GLU A 57 3.18 -0.06 27.91
CA GLU A 57 2.78 -0.94 29.01
C GLU A 57 3.85 -1.99 29.34
N ARG A 58 4.55 -2.51 28.33
CA ARG A 58 5.48 -3.64 28.42
C ARG A 58 6.74 -3.38 27.57
N PRO A 59 7.70 -2.59 28.06
CA PRO A 59 8.83 -2.12 27.27
C PRO A 59 9.80 -3.22 26.81
N ASN A 60 9.76 -4.40 27.46
CA ASN A 60 10.64 -5.51 27.15
C ASN A 60 10.00 -6.60 26.26
N GLU A 61 8.77 -6.41 25.79
CA GLU A 61 8.02 -7.40 25.00
C GLU A 61 7.99 -7.09 23.49
N ALA A 62 9.13 -6.69 22.92
CA ALA A 62 9.29 -6.51 21.48
C ALA A 62 9.78 -7.80 20.77
N PRO A 63 9.30 -8.13 19.55
CA PRO A 63 8.18 -7.50 18.86
C PRO A 63 6.84 -7.79 19.55
N VAL A 64 5.97 -6.79 19.57
CA VAL A 64 4.58 -6.95 19.97
C VAL A 64 3.93 -7.98 19.04
N THR A 65 3.09 -8.85 19.59
CA THR A 65 2.39 -9.89 18.83
C THR A 65 0.89 -9.63 18.83
N LYS A 66 0.15 -10.33 17.96
CA LYS A 66 -1.31 -10.35 17.95
C LYS A 66 -1.92 -10.49 19.34
N ASN A 67 -1.33 -11.32 20.20
CA ASN A 67 -1.88 -11.64 21.52
C ASN A 67 -1.85 -10.44 22.48
N SER A 68 -0.98 -9.46 22.24
CA SER A 68 -0.91 -8.20 22.99
C SER A 68 -1.57 -7.04 22.25
N LEU A 69 -2.18 -7.28 21.09
CA LEU A 69 -2.88 -6.27 20.30
C LEU A 69 -4.40 -6.54 20.29
N ASP A 70 -5.17 -5.71 20.97
CA ASP A 70 -6.64 -5.70 20.83
C ASP A 70 -7.05 -4.78 19.67
N VAL A 71 -6.72 -5.21 18.45
CA VAL A 71 -7.01 -4.44 17.23
C VAL A 71 -7.80 -5.28 16.25
N LYS A 72 -8.96 -4.74 15.86
CA LYS A 72 -9.79 -5.30 14.78
C LYS A 72 -9.66 -4.41 13.56
N ILE A 73 -9.05 -4.96 12.53
CA ILE A 73 -8.91 -4.32 11.22
C ILE A 73 -9.85 -5.05 10.27
N SER A 74 -10.50 -4.32 9.37
CA SER A 74 -11.39 -4.91 8.39
C SER A 74 -10.60 -5.46 7.19
N GLY A 75 -11.23 -6.31 6.38
CA GLY A 75 -10.68 -6.72 5.08
C GLY A 75 -9.53 -7.73 5.13
N GLY A 76 -9.27 -8.36 6.29
CA GLY A 76 -8.17 -9.28 6.42
C GLY A 76 -8.24 -10.20 7.63
N SER A 77 -7.16 -10.93 7.86
CA SER A 77 -7.05 -11.88 8.96
C SER A 77 -5.60 -12.05 9.41
N TRP A 78 -5.42 -12.34 10.69
CA TRP A 78 -4.12 -12.71 11.23
C TRP A 78 -3.70 -14.09 10.74
N THR A 79 -2.50 -14.17 10.21
CA THR A 79 -1.78 -15.40 9.90
C THR A 79 -0.67 -15.56 10.94
N GLY A 80 -0.86 -16.46 11.91
CA GLY A 80 0.04 -16.58 13.05
C GLY A 80 -0.01 -15.36 13.99
N ASN A 81 1.11 -15.06 14.64
CA ASN A 81 1.19 -14.08 15.74
C ASN A 81 1.74 -12.71 15.35
N SER A 82 2.31 -12.55 14.16
CA SER A 82 2.98 -11.31 13.75
C SER A 82 2.58 -10.83 12.36
N VAL A 83 1.75 -11.58 11.63
CA VAL A 83 1.37 -11.23 10.27
C VAL A 83 -0.13 -11.05 10.17
N TYR A 84 -0.58 -9.91 9.68
CA TYR A 84 -1.97 -9.65 9.29
C TYR A 84 -2.02 -9.52 7.77
N LYS A 85 -2.92 -10.24 7.10
CA LYS A 85 -3.03 -10.23 5.64
C LYS A 85 -4.41 -9.76 5.21
N THR A 86 -4.42 -8.88 4.23
CA THR A 86 -5.60 -8.48 3.45
C THR A 86 -5.49 -9.10 2.06
N GLU A 87 -6.47 -8.83 1.19
CA GLU A 87 -6.40 -9.25 -0.22
C GLU A 87 -5.16 -8.71 -0.92
N ASP A 88 -4.83 -7.43 -0.67
CA ASP A 88 -3.76 -6.73 -1.41
C ASP A 88 -2.44 -6.60 -0.65
N PHE A 89 -2.50 -6.52 0.68
CA PHE A 89 -1.36 -6.16 1.53
C PHE A 89 -1.10 -7.18 2.62
N THR A 90 0.18 -7.38 2.91
CA THR A 90 0.68 -8.13 4.07
C THR A 90 1.32 -7.17 5.07
N TYR A 91 0.83 -7.17 6.30
CA TYR A 91 1.35 -6.39 7.42
C TYR A 91 2.11 -7.32 8.35
N THR A 92 3.35 -6.99 8.66
CA THR A 92 4.22 -7.77 9.54
C THR A 92 4.67 -6.89 10.70
N LEU A 93 4.37 -7.32 11.92
CA LEU A 93 4.88 -6.75 13.15
C LEU A 93 6.36 -7.12 13.30
N GLN A 94 7.18 -6.11 13.58
CA GLN A 94 8.62 -6.22 13.78
C GLN A 94 9.01 -5.54 15.09
N ALA A 95 10.23 -5.83 15.56
CA ALA A 95 10.73 -5.27 16.82
C ALA A 95 10.84 -3.73 16.73
N ASP A 96 11.13 -3.23 15.53
CA ASP A 96 11.32 -1.81 15.23
C ASP A 96 10.11 -1.16 14.54
N GLY A 97 8.95 -1.83 14.51
CA GLY A 97 7.70 -1.25 14.01
C GLY A 97 6.93 -2.19 13.12
N ILE A 98 6.42 -1.67 12.00
CA ILE A 98 5.50 -2.40 11.13
C ILE A 98 5.96 -2.30 9.68
N GLN A 99 6.03 -3.45 9.03
CA GLN A 99 6.28 -3.56 7.60
C GLN A 99 4.97 -3.87 6.88
N ILE A 100 4.69 -3.14 5.80
CA ILE A 100 3.52 -3.32 4.95
C ILE A 100 4.05 -3.65 3.56
N VAL A 101 3.75 -4.84 3.06
CA VAL A 101 4.21 -5.34 1.76
C VAL A 101 3.02 -5.38 0.81
N ARG A 102 3.20 -4.74 -0.34
CA ARG A 102 2.37 -4.91 -1.53
C ARG A 102 3.20 -5.67 -2.54
N ASP A 103 2.78 -6.87 -2.91
CA ASP A 103 3.42 -7.64 -3.96
C ASP A 103 2.61 -7.49 -5.26
N LEU A 104 3.28 -7.12 -6.34
CA LEU A 104 2.72 -6.98 -7.69
C LEU A 104 3.54 -7.83 -8.66
N ASP A 105 3.61 -9.14 -8.39
CA ASP A 105 4.32 -10.11 -9.24
C ASP A 105 5.80 -9.75 -9.53
N GLY A 106 6.46 -9.07 -8.60
CA GLY A 106 7.83 -8.58 -8.78
C GLY A 106 7.98 -7.06 -8.77
N ASP A 107 6.91 -6.29 -9.01
CA ASP A 107 6.93 -4.82 -9.15
C ASP A 107 6.31 -4.08 -7.96
N GLY A 108 6.23 -4.74 -6.81
CA GLY A 108 5.58 -4.24 -5.61
C GLY A 108 6.37 -3.16 -4.83
N TYR A 109 5.97 -2.92 -3.59
CA TYR A 109 6.69 -2.02 -2.69
C TYR A 109 6.47 -2.43 -1.23
N THR A 110 7.46 -2.09 -0.41
CA THR A 110 7.44 -2.31 1.02
C THR A 110 7.48 -0.99 1.76
N LEU A 111 6.47 -0.72 2.57
CA LEU A 111 6.44 0.42 3.48
C LEU A 111 6.88 -0.03 4.87
N LYS A 112 7.66 0.80 5.55
CA LYS A 112 8.00 0.58 6.96
C LYS A 112 7.65 1.81 7.78
N LEU A 113 6.95 1.57 8.88
CA LEU A 113 6.61 2.57 9.89
C LEU A 113 7.31 2.18 11.19
N PHE A 114 8.16 3.05 11.71
CA PHE A 114 8.93 2.76 12.91
C PHE A 114 8.14 3.06 14.19
N ASN A 115 8.30 2.20 15.20
CA ASN A 115 7.68 2.39 16.53
C ASN A 115 8.49 3.37 17.40
N ASN A 116 7.94 3.71 18.56
CA ASN A 116 8.57 4.61 19.54
C ASN A 116 9.79 4.03 20.27
N SER A 117 10.03 2.73 20.12
CA SER A 117 11.18 2.03 20.71
C SER A 117 12.37 1.91 19.72
N SER A 118 12.23 2.48 18.52
CA SER A 118 13.22 2.41 17.46
C SER A 118 14.11 3.65 17.43
N ALA A 119 15.39 3.46 17.09
CA ALA A 119 16.32 4.58 16.82
C ALA A 119 15.85 5.48 15.64
N SER A 120 14.93 4.99 14.83
CA SER A 120 14.31 5.68 13.69
C SER A 120 12.86 6.09 13.96
N GLU A 121 12.49 6.33 15.23
CA GLU A 121 11.13 6.77 15.60
C GLU A 121 10.63 7.91 14.70
N GLY A 122 9.38 7.79 14.25
CA GLY A 122 8.73 8.78 13.39
C GLY A 122 9.18 8.76 11.92
N GLN A 123 10.25 8.04 11.58
CA GLN A 123 10.64 7.82 10.19
C GLN A 123 9.62 6.92 9.49
N ARG A 124 9.46 7.12 8.19
CA ARG A 124 8.67 6.26 7.30
C ARG A 124 9.51 5.95 6.08
N THR A 125 9.65 4.68 5.72
CA THR A 125 10.44 4.30 4.54
C THR A 125 9.60 3.56 3.52
N CYS A 126 9.94 3.75 2.25
CA CYS A 126 9.37 3.02 1.12
C CYS A 126 10.52 2.34 0.38
N THR A 127 10.51 1.03 0.31
CA THR A 127 11.47 0.23 -0.45
C THR A 127 10.75 -0.29 -1.69
N PRO A 128 11.06 0.25 -2.87
CA PRO A 128 10.42 -0.17 -4.11
C PRO A 128 10.97 -1.53 -4.55
N GLN A 129 10.14 -2.26 -5.29
CA GLN A 129 10.53 -3.45 -6.04
C GLN A 129 10.08 -3.23 -7.49
N GLY A 130 10.97 -3.46 -8.45
CA GLY A 130 10.65 -3.24 -9.87
C GLY A 130 10.30 -1.78 -10.21
N ASP A 131 9.71 -1.55 -11.38
CA ASP A 131 9.50 -0.18 -11.88
C ASP A 131 8.22 0.48 -11.34
N GLU A 132 7.15 -0.30 -11.18
CA GLU A 132 5.88 0.22 -10.65
C GLU A 132 6.01 0.65 -9.19
N GLY A 133 6.68 -0.17 -8.36
CA GLY A 133 7.02 0.16 -6.99
C GLY A 133 7.83 1.45 -6.85
N ARG A 134 8.78 1.71 -7.77
CA ARG A 134 9.58 2.95 -7.77
C ARG A 134 8.72 4.17 -7.99
N GLU A 135 7.81 4.13 -8.97
CA GLU A 135 6.91 5.24 -9.25
C GLU A 135 5.96 5.49 -8.07
N LEU A 136 5.39 4.43 -7.48
CA LEU A 136 4.52 4.55 -6.32
C LEU A 136 5.26 5.11 -5.11
N CYS A 137 6.47 4.62 -4.79
CA CYS A 137 7.29 5.16 -3.71
C CYS A 137 7.61 6.65 -3.90
N GLN A 138 7.87 7.11 -5.13
CA GLN A 138 8.10 8.52 -5.40
C GLN A 138 6.89 9.39 -5.05
N THR A 139 5.66 8.90 -5.27
CA THR A 139 4.45 9.64 -4.93
C THR A 139 4.27 9.83 -3.42
N LEU A 140 4.80 8.89 -2.63
CA LEU A 140 4.71 8.89 -1.17
C LEU A 140 5.72 9.83 -0.49
N ILE A 141 6.70 10.38 -1.23
CA ILE A 141 7.64 11.38 -0.69
C ILE A 141 6.87 12.60 -0.16
N SER A 142 5.83 13.02 -0.89
CA SER A 142 4.95 14.12 -0.45
C SER A 142 4.20 13.82 0.85
N ALA A 143 4.02 12.53 1.19
CA ALA A 143 3.41 12.05 2.43
C ALA A 143 4.44 11.79 3.55
N GLY A 144 5.70 12.19 3.35
CA GLY A 144 6.77 12.08 4.34
C GLY A 144 7.51 10.74 4.34
N PHE A 145 7.44 9.96 3.25
CA PHE A 145 8.22 8.73 3.11
C PHE A 145 9.60 9.00 2.53
N THR A 146 10.61 8.35 3.10
CA THR A 146 11.95 8.27 2.53
C THR A 146 12.07 7.02 1.67
N VAL A 147 12.45 7.17 0.41
CA VAL A 147 12.67 6.01 -0.48
C VAL A 147 14.03 5.39 -0.16
N VAL A 148 14.07 4.07 0.08
CA VAL A 148 15.27 3.32 0.49
C VAL A 148 15.50 2.15 -0.44
N GLY A 149 16.72 2.04 -1.00
CA GLY A 149 17.08 0.97 -1.95
C GLY A 149 16.58 1.29 -3.36
N SER A 150 17.46 1.87 -4.17
CA SER A 150 17.20 2.27 -5.56
C SER A 150 17.97 1.42 -6.55
#